data_AF-A0A7W1R916-F1
#
_entry.id   AF-A0A7W1R916-F1
#
_cell.length_a   1.000
_cell.length_b   1.000
_cell.length_c   1.000
_cell.angle_alpha   90.00
_cell.angle_beta   90.00
_cell.angle_gamma   90.00
#
_symmetry.space_group_name_H-M   'P 1'
#
loop_
_entity.id
_entity.type
_entity.pdbx_description
1 polymer ?
#
loop_
_entity_poly.entity_id
_entity_poly.type
_entity_poly.pdbx_seq_one_letter_code
_entity_poly.pdbx_strand_id
1 'polypeptide(L)'
;MDSTERKIDATEDSRRMIFIIVGVASAILVAGFLYWMTRPGTTTSNGPQRLEGALRAGSPEFEQYKSKIVLDKPEATEATRPIGDIVMTLQTTVRNFTGRTITGLEMRAAVVDLQGQPVKERTVIIIPNRQTELEPNRTLLVPIVIDGMSKEADRANIVMEVAAIKIK
;
A
#
# COMPACT_ATOMS: atom_id res chain seq x y z
N MET A 1 -6.14 -78.02 2.20
CA MET A 1 -5.56 -76.86 2.90
C MET A 1 -4.70 -76.14 1.88
N ASP A 2 -5.15 -74.99 1.35
CA ASP A 2 -4.34 -73.95 0.68
C ASP A 2 -5.22 -73.03 -0.21
N SER A 3 -6.12 -72.28 0.42
CA SER A 3 -6.87 -71.22 -0.29
C SER A 3 -7.21 -70.01 0.59
N THR A 4 -6.70 -70.00 1.83
CA THR A 4 -6.92 -68.93 2.80
C THR A 4 -5.70 -68.01 2.94
N GLU A 5 -4.47 -68.53 2.80
CA GLU A 5 -3.23 -67.73 2.91
C GLU A 5 -3.06 -66.74 1.76
N ARG A 6 -3.37 -67.12 0.52
CA ARG A 6 -3.17 -66.24 -0.66
C ARG A 6 -4.09 -65.00 -0.69
N LYS A 7 -5.15 -64.95 0.13
CA LYS A 7 -6.10 -63.84 0.16
C LYS A 7 -5.74 -62.74 1.17
N ILE A 8 -4.91 -63.07 2.17
CA ILE A 8 -4.55 -62.14 3.25
C ILE A 8 -3.44 -61.18 2.78
N ASP A 9 -2.43 -61.68 2.06
CA ASP A 9 -1.33 -60.86 1.52
C ASP A 9 -1.81 -59.78 0.54
N ALA A 10 -2.70 -60.12 -0.40
CA ALA A 10 -3.23 -59.16 -1.37
C ALA A 10 -4.05 -58.04 -0.70
N THR A 11 -4.65 -58.33 0.45
CA THR A 11 -5.49 -57.37 1.19
C THR A 11 -4.64 -56.42 2.03
N GLU A 12 -3.54 -56.91 2.62
CA GLU A 12 -2.61 -56.06 3.38
C GLU A 12 -1.79 -55.14 2.46
N ASP A 13 -1.34 -55.67 1.31
CA ASP A 13 -0.60 -54.88 0.31
C ASP A 13 -1.50 -53.81 -0.33
N SER A 14 -2.77 -54.15 -0.63
CA SER A 14 -3.77 -53.15 -1.06
C SER A 14 -4.03 -52.08 0.00
N ARG A 15 -4.10 -52.42 1.29
CA ARG A 15 -4.31 -51.43 2.36
C ARG A 15 -3.10 -50.52 2.51
N ARG A 16 -1.88 -51.06 2.51
CA ARG A 16 -0.63 -50.28 2.52
C ARG A 16 -0.54 -49.35 1.32
N MET A 17 -0.89 -49.84 0.13
CA MET A 17 -0.96 -49.04 -1.09
C MET A 17 -2.01 -47.92 -1.00
N ILE A 18 -3.20 -48.18 -0.45
CA ILE A 18 -4.23 -47.17 -0.22
C ILE A 18 -3.74 -46.11 0.77
N PHE A 19 -3.11 -46.49 1.89
CA PHE A 19 -2.58 -45.53 2.86
C PHE A 19 -1.48 -44.64 2.27
N ILE A 20 -0.60 -45.21 1.43
CA ILE A 20 0.42 -44.45 0.71
C ILE A 20 -0.23 -43.44 -0.26
N ILE A 21 -1.21 -43.88 -1.04
CA ILE A 21 -1.91 -43.00 -2.00
C ILE A 21 -2.63 -41.86 -1.26
N VAL A 22 -3.33 -42.16 -0.17
CA VAL A 22 -4.05 -41.17 0.64
C VAL A 22 -3.08 -40.19 1.30
N GLY A 23 -1.94 -40.67 1.81
CA GLY A 23 -0.90 -39.84 2.40
C GLY A 23 -0.30 -38.87 1.38
N VAL A 24 0.03 -39.35 0.17
CA VAL A 24 0.58 -38.52 -0.91
C VAL A 24 -0.46 -37.50 -1.39
N ALA A 25 -1.72 -37.91 -1.60
CA ALA A 25 -2.79 -37.00 -2.01
C ALA A 25 -3.03 -35.89 -0.98
N SER A 26 -3.01 -36.24 0.31
CA SER A 26 -3.17 -35.28 1.41
C SER A 26 -1.99 -34.31 1.48
N ALA A 27 -0.76 -34.79 1.30
CA ALA A 27 0.43 -33.95 1.25
C ALA A 27 0.39 -32.95 0.08
N ILE A 28 -0.06 -33.38 -1.10
CA ILE A 28 -0.22 -32.51 -2.28
C ILE A 28 -1.30 -31.45 -2.02
N LEU A 29 -2.43 -31.81 -1.41
CA LEU A 29 -3.49 -30.86 -1.07
C LEU A 29 -3.01 -29.81 -0.06
N VAL A 30 -2.32 -30.23 1.00
CA VAL A 30 -1.77 -29.31 1.99
C VAL A 30 -0.69 -28.42 1.38
N ALA A 31 0.22 -28.97 0.57
CA ALA A 31 1.24 -28.19 -0.11
C ALA A 31 0.64 -27.20 -1.12
N GLY A 32 -0.39 -27.60 -1.86
CA GLY A 32 -1.12 -26.73 -2.79
C GLY A 32 -1.88 -25.62 -2.06
N PHE A 33 -2.50 -25.94 -0.93
CA PHE A 33 -3.18 -24.97 -0.08
C PHE A 33 -2.22 -23.97 0.56
N LEU A 34 -1.11 -24.46 1.12
CA LEU A 34 -0.04 -23.61 1.65
C LEU A 34 0.57 -22.75 0.55
N TYR A 35 0.87 -23.32 -0.62
CA TYR A 35 1.36 -22.58 -1.77
C TYR A 35 0.36 -21.49 -2.22
N TRP A 36 -0.94 -21.78 -2.23
CA TRP A 36 -1.99 -20.80 -2.52
C TRP A 36 -2.10 -19.71 -1.46
N MET A 37 -1.88 -20.04 -0.18
CA MET A 37 -1.88 -19.09 0.93
C MET A 37 -0.59 -18.25 0.99
N THR A 38 0.54 -18.80 0.54
CA THR A 38 1.84 -18.09 0.42
C THR A 38 2.01 -17.39 -0.91
N ARG A 39 1.11 -17.61 -1.90
CA ARG A 39 1.05 -16.71 -3.05
C ARG A 39 0.85 -15.32 -2.47
N PRO A 40 1.70 -14.35 -2.80
CA PRO A 40 1.43 -12.97 -2.46
C PRO A 40 0.01 -12.73 -2.91
N GLY A 41 -0.89 -12.45 -1.95
CA GLY A 41 -2.25 -12.15 -2.29
C GLY A 41 -2.18 -11.14 -3.41
N THR A 42 -2.86 -11.38 -4.51
CA THR A 42 -3.30 -10.28 -5.35
C THR A 42 -4.22 -9.48 -4.44
N THR A 43 -3.65 -8.66 -3.54
CA THR A 43 -4.18 -7.33 -3.27
C THR A 43 -4.59 -6.87 -4.63
N THR A 44 -5.91 -6.79 -4.83
CA THR A 44 -6.56 -6.17 -5.96
C THR A 44 -5.60 -5.10 -6.47
N SER A 45 -5.02 -5.33 -7.65
CA SER A 45 -4.13 -4.39 -8.30
C SER A 45 -4.95 -3.17 -8.76
N ASN A 46 -5.54 -2.46 -7.82
CA ASN A 46 -5.41 -1.03 -7.78
C ASN A 46 -4.00 -0.78 -7.23
N GLY A 47 -2.97 -1.00 -8.06
CA GLY A 47 -1.69 -0.34 -7.81
C GLY A 47 -1.99 1.14 -7.55
N PRO A 48 -1.24 1.82 -6.65
CA PRO A 48 -1.54 3.21 -6.33
C PRO A 48 -1.73 3.96 -7.64
N GLN A 49 -2.91 4.58 -7.83
CA GLN A 49 -3.16 5.42 -9.01
C GLN A 49 -2.02 6.43 -9.04
N ARG A 50 -1.13 6.21 -10.00
CA ARG A 50 0.14 6.91 -10.13
C ARG A 50 -0.02 7.87 -11.29
N LEU A 51 0.49 9.08 -11.12
CA LEU A 51 0.41 10.06 -12.19
C LEU A 51 1.33 9.61 -13.35
N GLU A 52 0.76 9.37 -14.53
CA GLU A 52 1.50 8.95 -15.72
C GLU A 52 2.31 10.09 -16.33
N GLY A 53 3.56 9.80 -16.71
CA GLY A 53 4.48 10.79 -17.29
C GLY A 53 4.90 11.90 -16.33
N ALA A 54 4.77 11.68 -15.02
CA ALA A 54 5.16 12.64 -14.00
C ALA A 54 6.65 12.50 -13.64
N LEU A 55 7.28 13.63 -13.33
CA LEU A 55 8.60 13.67 -12.71
C LEU A 55 8.49 13.11 -11.29
N ARG A 56 9.45 12.28 -10.89
CA ARG A 56 9.51 11.63 -9.58
C ARG A 56 10.90 11.74 -8.97
N ALA A 57 10.96 11.48 -7.66
CA ALA A 57 12.22 11.37 -6.92
C ALA A 57 13.23 10.50 -7.67
N GLY A 58 14.47 10.99 -7.76
CA GLY A 58 15.56 10.35 -8.47
C GLY A 58 15.98 11.04 -9.77
N SER A 59 15.16 11.93 -10.35
CA SER A 59 15.57 12.75 -11.50
C SER A 59 16.02 14.16 -11.05
N PRO A 60 17.07 14.75 -11.64
CA PRO A 60 17.49 16.12 -11.34
C PRO A 60 16.39 17.16 -11.59
N GLU A 61 15.57 16.96 -12.62
CA GLU A 61 14.45 17.85 -12.96
C GLU A 61 13.40 17.86 -11.86
N PHE A 62 13.09 16.69 -11.28
CA PHE A 62 12.16 16.60 -10.17
C PHE A 62 12.65 17.42 -8.97
N GLU A 63 13.91 17.28 -8.56
CA GLU A 63 14.47 18.01 -7.41
C GLU A 63 14.49 19.53 -7.66
N GLN A 64 14.79 19.94 -8.89
CA GLN A 64 14.75 21.35 -9.29
C GLN A 64 13.35 21.97 -9.12
N TYR A 65 12.30 21.25 -9.50
CA TYR A 65 10.93 21.74 -9.35
C TYR A 65 10.39 21.57 -7.93
N LYS A 66 10.68 20.46 -7.27
CA LYS A 66 10.28 20.18 -5.89
C LYS A 66 10.80 21.25 -4.93
N SER A 67 12.05 21.69 -5.08
CA SER A 67 12.62 22.78 -4.26
C SER A 67 11.90 24.13 -4.41
N LYS A 68 11.11 24.32 -5.48
CA LYS A 68 10.30 25.50 -5.74
C LYS A 68 8.81 25.30 -5.42
N ILE A 69 8.43 24.14 -4.90
CA ILE A 69 7.09 23.88 -4.37
C ILE A 69 7.19 23.90 -2.86
N VAL A 70 6.62 24.94 -2.25
CA VAL A 70 6.68 25.12 -0.80
C VAL A 70 5.43 24.50 -0.17
N LEU A 71 5.66 23.69 0.86
CA LEU A 71 4.60 23.14 1.71
C LEU A 71 4.62 23.87 3.05
N ASP A 72 3.46 24.34 3.48
CA ASP A 72 3.31 24.83 4.85
C ASP A 72 3.48 23.67 5.84
N LYS A 73 3.79 24.00 7.10
CA LYS A 73 3.85 23.01 8.17
C LYS A 73 2.54 22.21 8.18
N PRO A 74 2.57 20.88 8.06
CA PRO A 74 1.36 20.08 8.05
C PRO A 74 0.68 20.12 9.41
N GLU A 75 -0.64 20.10 9.38
CA GLU A 75 -1.52 19.96 10.54
C GLU A 75 -2.29 18.65 10.44
N ALA A 76 -2.74 18.11 11.58
CA ALA A 76 -3.54 16.90 11.59
C ALA A 76 -4.76 17.06 12.51
N THR A 77 -5.89 16.52 12.05
CA THR A 77 -7.08 16.30 12.88
C THR A 77 -7.30 14.80 13.04
N GLU A 78 -7.51 14.34 14.27
CA GLU A 78 -7.74 12.95 14.61
C GLU A 78 -9.22 12.71 14.99
N ALA A 79 -9.80 11.61 14.54
CA ALA A 79 -11.09 11.12 15.01
C ALA A 79 -11.05 9.59 15.23
N THR A 80 -11.64 9.14 16.33
CA THR A 80 -11.84 7.71 16.60
C THR A 80 -13.17 7.26 15.99
N ARG A 81 -13.15 6.19 15.20
CA ARG A 81 -14.37 5.59 14.62
C ARG A 81 -15.01 4.58 15.57
N PRO A 82 -16.32 4.29 15.43
CA PRO A 82 -17.00 3.31 16.27
C PRO A 82 -16.39 1.90 16.25
N ILE A 83 -15.75 1.52 15.14
CA ILE A 83 -15.05 0.23 14.98
C ILE A 83 -13.70 0.17 15.74
N GLY A 84 -13.33 1.24 16.45
CA GLY A 84 -12.19 1.26 17.36
C GLY A 84 -10.87 1.73 16.75
N ASP A 85 -10.82 1.99 15.44
CA ASP A 85 -9.64 2.56 14.78
C ASP A 85 -9.69 4.09 14.70
N ILE A 86 -8.54 4.66 14.35
CA ILE A 86 -8.33 6.09 14.19
C ILE A 86 -8.31 6.43 12.71
N VAL A 87 -8.98 7.54 12.38
CA VAL A 87 -8.82 8.25 11.11
C VAL A 87 -8.15 9.59 11.38
N MET A 88 -7.13 9.92 10.58
CA MET A 88 -6.45 11.20 10.63
C MET A 88 -6.61 11.95 9.31
N THR A 89 -6.89 13.23 9.36
CA THR A 89 -6.85 14.12 8.19
C THR A 89 -5.63 15.01 8.32
N LEU A 90 -4.63 14.79 7.46
CA LEU A 90 -3.43 15.61 7.38
C LEU A 90 -3.64 16.70 6.34
N GLN A 91 -3.30 17.94 6.68
CA GLN A 91 -3.55 19.10 5.83
C GLN A 91 -2.29 19.95 5.69
N THR A 92 -1.99 20.39 4.47
CA THR A 92 -0.95 21.39 4.19
C THR A 92 -1.40 22.30 3.05
N THR A 93 -0.82 23.49 2.97
CA THR A 93 -0.95 24.37 1.81
C THR A 93 0.25 24.18 0.89
N VAL A 94 -0.02 23.84 -0.36
CA VAL A 94 0.98 23.75 -1.43
C VAL A 94 1.07 25.10 -2.13
N ARG A 95 2.27 25.64 -2.33
CA ARG A 95 2.52 26.90 -3.03
C ARG A 95 3.43 26.66 -4.23
N ASN A 96 3.03 27.15 -5.40
CA ASN A 96 3.77 26.95 -6.65
C ASN A 96 4.70 28.14 -6.96
N PHE A 97 6.01 28.01 -6.72
CA PHE A 97 7.02 28.99 -7.15
C PHE A 97 7.88 28.49 -8.32
N THR A 98 7.41 27.49 -9.07
CA THR A 98 8.18 26.91 -10.19
C THR A 98 8.30 27.85 -11.40
N GLY A 99 7.44 28.87 -11.48
CA GLY A 99 7.30 29.73 -12.66
C GLY A 99 6.51 29.08 -13.80
N ARG A 100 5.99 27.85 -13.61
CA ARG A 100 5.20 27.10 -14.58
C ARG A 100 3.91 26.57 -13.95
N THR A 101 2.91 26.27 -14.78
CA THR A 101 1.67 25.67 -14.30
C THR A 101 1.88 24.19 -13.98
N ILE A 102 1.52 23.78 -12.76
CA ILE A 102 1.51 22.37 -12.35
C ILE A 102 0.20 21.75 -12.82
N THR A 103 0.29 20.80 -13.76
CA THR A 103 -0.85 20.07 -14.34
C THR A 103 -1.00 18.68 -13.75
N GLY A 104 -0.10 18.29 -12.85
CA GLY A 104 -0.27 17.09 -12.06
C GLY A 104 0.57 17.15 -10.80
N LEU A 105 -0.04 16.75 -9.69
CA LEU A 105 0.53 16.80 -8.36
C LEU A 105 0.13 15.55 -7.60
N GLU A 106 1.11 14.74 -7.25
CA GLU A 106 0.96 13.55 -6.41
C GLU A 106 1.61 13.86 -5.06
N MET A 107 0.86 13.68 -3.98
CA MET A 107 1.29 14.01 -2.62
C MET A 107 1.27 12.75 -1.77
N ARG A 108 2.32 12.55 -0.97
CA ARG A 108 2.39 11.52 0.07
C ARG A 108 2.17 12.16 1.43
N ALA A 109 1.29 11.57 2.22
CA ALA A 109 1.10 11.89 3.63
C ALA A 109 1.43 10.64 4.46
N ALA A 110 2.21 10.82 5.51
CA ALA A 110 2.62 9.75 6.40
C ALA A 110 2.55 10.20 7.86
N VAL A 111 2.17 9.27 8.73
CA VAL A 111 2.36 9.38 10.18
C VAL A 111 3.54 8.49 10.54
N VAL A 112 4.49 9.05 11.27
CA VAL A 112 5.77 8.40 11.58
C VAL A 112 5.96 8.22 13.09
N ASP A 113 6.70 7.17 13.45
CA ASP A 113 7.11 6.89 14.82
C ASP A 113 8.30 7.75 15.26
N LEU A 114 8.77 7.54 16.49
CA LEU A 114 9.91 8.27 17.07
C LEU A 114 11.23 8.04 16.30
N GLN A 115 11.32 6.96 15.52
CA GLN A 115 12.46 6.63 14.67
C GLN A 115 12.29 7.15 13.23
N GLY A 116 11.19 7.86 12.95
CA GLY A 116 10.87 8.41 11.64
C GLY A 116 10.37 7.37 10.63
N GLN A 117 10.03 6.15 11.06
CA GLN A 117 9.47 5.12 10.18
C GLN A 117 7.97 5.35 9.99
N PRO A 118 7.43 5.14 8.76
CA PRO A 118 6.01 5.31 8.51
C PRO A 118 5.20 4.21 9.21
N VAL A 119 4.39 4.63 10.17
CA VAL A 119 3.39 3.80 10.85
C VAL A 119 2.20 3.58 9.92
N LYS A 120 1.81 4.63 9.20
CA LYS A 120 0.79 4.59 8.16
C LYS A 120 1.04 5.69 7.14
N GLU A 121 0.79 5.41 5.88
CA GLU A 121 0.95 6.39 4.81
C GLU A 121 -0.10 6.23 3.72
N ARG A 122 -0.28 7.30 2.96
CA ARG A 122 -1.15 7.34 1.79
C ARG A 122 -0.59 8.31 0.77
N THR A 123 -0.56 7.87 -0.49
CA THR A 123 -0.22 8.72 -1.63
C THR A 123 -1.48 8.97 -2.46
N VAL A 124 -1.72 10.24 -2.82
CA VAL A 124 -2.92 10.67 -3.53
C VAL A 124 -2.55 11.62 -4.66
N ILE A 125 -3.17 11.43 -5.82
CA ILE A 125 -3.16 12.39 -6.91
C ILE A 125 -4.12 13.54 -6.55
N ILE A 126 -3.58 14.74 -6.36
CA ILE A 126 -4.32 15.96 -6.05
C ILE A 126 -4.77 16.67 -7.33
N ILE A 127 -3.85 16.80 -8.29
CA ILE A 127 -4.11 17.38 -9.61
C ILE A 127 -3.95 16.25 -10.63
N PRO A 128 -4.95 15.95 -11.48
CA PRO A 128 -6.16 16.76 -11.75
C PRO A 128 -7.39 16.45 -10.86
N ASN A 129 -7.32 15.47 -9.96
CA ASN A 129 -8.52 14.89 -9.32
C ASN A 129 -9.36 15.87 -8.48
N ARG A 130 -8.72 16.79 -7.78
CA ARG A 130 -9.38 17.78 -6.89
C ARG A 130 -9.34 19.19 -7.43
N GLN A 131 -8.34 19.47 -8.27
CA GLN A 131 -8.16 20.72 -8.97
C GLN A 131 -7.49 20.41 -10.30
N THR A 132 -7.90 21.09 -11.37
CA THR A 132 -7.39 20.82 -12.72
C THR A 132 -5.92 21.19 -12.91
N GLU A 133 -5.48 22.30 -12.29
CA GLU A 133 -4.12 22.80 -12.37
C GLU A 133 -3.81 23.80 -11.25
N LEU A 134 -2.53 24.05 -10.99
CA LEU A 134 -2.04 25.06 -10.06
C LEU A 134 -1.09 26.02 -10.79
N GLU A 135 -1.58 27.22 -11.09
CA GLU A 135 -0.82 28.28 -11.78
C GLU A 135 0.40 28.75 -10.96
N PRO A 136 1.38 29.42 -11.60
CA PRO A 136 2.47 30.08 -10.91
C PRO A 136 1.99 31.04 -9.83
N ASN A 137 2.67 31.04 -8.68
CA ASN A 137 2.40 31.88 -7.50
C ASN A 137 1.02 31.67 -6.87
N ARG A 138 0.31 30.59 -7.21
CA ARG A 138 -0.93 30.19 -6.55
C ARG A 138 -0.68 29.16 -5.46
N THR A 139 -1.68 29.02 -4.61
CA THR A 139 -1.70 28.10 -3.48
C THR A 139 -2.90 27.17 -3.54
N LEU A 140 -2.74 25.96 -3.01
CA LEU A 140 -3.78 24.94 -2.91
C LEU A 140 -3.76 24.29 -1.54
N LEU A 141 -4.90 24.25 -0.86
CA LEU A 141 -5.06 23.49 0.38
C LEU A 141 -5.26 22.00 0.06
N VAL A 142 -4.45 21.14 0.67
CA VAL A 142 -4.44 19.70 0.40
C VAL A 142 -4.74 18.90 1.66
N PRO A 143 -5.98 18.38 1.82
CA PRO A 143 -6.34 17.47 2.91
C PRO A 143 -6.21 15.98 2.49
N ILE A 144 -5.37 15.18 3.15
CA ILE A 144 -5.23 13.74 2.89
C ILE A 144 -5.70 12.95 4.11
N VAL A 145 -6.69 12.08 3.89
CA VAL A 145 -7.25 11.21 4.94
C VAL A 145 -6.44 9.92 5.01
N ILE A 146 -5.96 9.57 6.19
CA ILE A 146 -5.30 8.31 6.52
C ILE A 146 -6.22 7.52 7.44
N ASP A 147 -6.73 6.40 6.94
CA ASP A 147 -7.69 5.54 7.64
C ASP A 147 -7.02 4.29 8.25
N GLY A 148 -7.71 3.69 9.24
CA GLY A 148 -7.35 2.36 9.74
C GLY A 148 -6.05 2.35 10.53
N MET A 149 -5.84 3.39 11.32
CA MET A 149 -4.72 3.50 12.25
C MET A 149 -5.10 2.88 13.59
N SER A 150 -4.23 2.05 14.16
CA SER A 150 -4.44 1.46 15.48
C SER A 150 -4.32 2.53 16.56
N LYS A 151 -5.11 2.40 17.64
CA LYS A 151 -5.04 3.30 18.80
C LYS A 151 -3.71 3.22 19.53
N GLU A 152 -3.14 2.02 19.52
CA GLU A 152 -1.89 1.65 20.16
C GLU A 152 -0.67 1.98 19.31
N ALA A 153 -0.87 2.47 18.08
CA ALA A 153 0.22 2.83 17.19
C ALA A 153 1.02 3.99 17.77
N ASP A 154 2.35 3.87 17.76
CA ASP A 154 3.27 4.94 18.16
C ASP A 154 3.24 6.05 17.10
N ARG A 155 2.87 7.28 17.51
CA ARG A 155 2.67 8.43 16.62
C ARG A 155 3.48 9.59 17.15
N ALA A 156 4.65 9.82 16.57
CA ALA A 156 5.51 10.90 16.99
C ALA A 156 5.34 12.16 16.14
N ASN A 157 5.17 12.00 14.83
CA ASN A 157 5.15 13.12 13.90
C ASN A 157 4.32 12.83 12.64
N ILE A 158 4.05 13.88 11.87
CA ILE A 158 3.37 13.82 10.58
C ILE A 158 4.25 14.42 9.49
N VAL A 159 4.21 13.82 8.30
CA VAL A 159 4.99 14.22 7.14
C VAL A 159 4.06 14.33 5.94
N MET A 160 4.13 15.45 5.22
CA MET A 160 3.51 15.60 3.91
C MET A 160 4.58 16.04 2.93
N GLU A 161 4.65 15.38 1.78
CA GLU A 161 5.65 15.66 0.76
C GLU A 161 5.12 15.48 -0.66
N VAL A 162 5.76 16.16 -1.59
CA VAL A 162 5.51 15.99 -3.03
C VAL A 162 6.16 14.70 -3.50
N ALA A 163 5.36 13.79 -4.05
CA ALA A 163 5.80 12.49 -4.55
C ALA A 163 6.00 12.48 -6.08
N ALA A 164 5.18 13.21 -6.82
CA ALA A 164 5.32 13.38 -8.27
C ALA A 164 4.77 14.72 -8.76
N ILE A 165 5.36 15.25 -9.82
CA ILE A 165 4.97 16.54 -10.40
C ILE A 165 4.89 16.42 -11.92
N LYS A 166 3.87 17.02 -12.52
CA LYS A 166 3.77 17.25 -13.97
C LYS A 166 3.57 18.73 -14.22
N ILE A 167 4.33 19.27 -15.17
CA ILE A 167 4.42 20.71 -15.44
C ILE A 167 4.16 20.95 -16.92
N LYS A 168 3.58 22.11 -17.24
CA LYS A 168 3.36 22.59 -18.62
C LYS A 168 4.54 23.42 -19.16
#